data_AF-A0A8T3T6T0-F1
#
_entry.id   AF-A0A8T3T6T0-F1
#
_cell.length_a   1.000
_cell.length_b   1.000
_cell.length_c   1.000
_cell.angle_alpha   90.00
_cell.angle_beta   90.00
_cell.angle_gamma   90.00
#
_symmetry.space_group_name_H-M   'P 1'
#
loop_
_entity.id
_entity.type
_entity.pdbx_description
1 polymer ?
#
loop_
_entity_poly.entity_id
_entity_poly.type
_entity_poly.pdbx_seq_one_letter_code
_entity_poly.pdbx_strand_id
1 'polypeptide(L)'
;MAATGLSADAEEYARRLEEQPDDQVDAWAMELLRDLSIRRGVRRVLEDFMKAAAIGPRELERVFAAGGCPPSTVGFTDAGEIMVPAVSLHCLVSGIRSQTTDGGKRLRRFLAANFLEIAYI
;
A
#
# COMPACT_ATOMS: atom_id res chain seq x y z
N MET A 1 -17.99 15.73 22.31
CA MET A 1 -16.68 15.77 21.63
C MET A 1 -16.78 14.84 20.43
N ALA A 2 -16.55 15.37 19.24
CA ALA A 2 -17.13 14.94 17.98
C ALA A 2 -16.70 13.55 17.51
N ALA A 3 -17.64 12.86 16.85
CA ALA A 3 -17.50 11.54 16.26
C ALA A 3 -16.45 11.53 15.14
N THR A 4 -15.37 10.78 15.32
CA THR A 4 -14.42 10.43 14.27
C THR A 4 -15.04 9.31 13.43
N GLY A 5 -15.33 9.56 12.16
CA GLY A 5 -15.92 8.58 11.22
C GLY A 5 -15.03 7.37 10.86
N LEU A 6 -13.99 7.11 11.65
CA LEU A 6 -13.11 5.95 11.54
C LEU A 6 -13.63 4.85 12.47
N SER A 7 -13.54 3.60 12.01
CA SER A 7 -14.02 2.43 12.74
C SER A 7 -13.50 2.36 14.18
N ALA A 8 -14.23 1.73 15.09
CA ALA A 8 -13.83 1.60 16.49
C ALA A 8 -12.58 0.71 16.67
N ASP A 9 -12.37 -0.23 15.75
CA ASP A 9 -11.23 -1.14 15.74
C ASP A 9 -10.87 -1.60 14.30
N ALA A 10 -9.73 -2.28 14.19
CA ALA A 10 -9.19 -2.73 12.90
C ALA A 10 -10.05 -3.83 12.24
N GLU A 11 -10.80 -4.63 13.00
CA GLU A 11 -11.63 -5.70 12.46
C GLU A 11 -12.90 -5.12 11.82
N GLU A 12 -13.53 -4.17 12.50
CA GLU A 12 -14.65 -3.41 11.96
C GLU A 12 -14.22 -2.62 10.71
N TYR A 13 -13.02 -2.02 10.73
CA TYR A 13 -12.49 -1.32 9.56
C TYR A 13 -12.28 -2.28 8.38
N ALA A 14 -11.68 -3.45 8.62
CA ALA A 14 -11.51 -4.48 7.60
C ALA A 14 -12.84 -4.93 7.00
N ARG A 15 -13.88 -5.11 7.83
CA ARG A 15 -15.23 -5.45 7.33
C ARG A 15 -15.81 -4.34 6.45
N ARG A 16 -15.68 -3.08 6.88
CA ARG A 16 -16.16 -1.92 6.10
C ARG A 16 -15.43 -1.77 4.77
N LEU A 17 -14.13 -2.12 4.71
CA LEU A 17 -13.35 -2.11 3.47
C LEU A 17 -13.88 -3.09 2.42
N GLU A 18 -14.43 -4.23 2.82
CA GLU A 18 -15.01 -5.21 1.89
C GLU A 18 -16.28 -4.66 1.20
N GLU A 19 -16.97 -3.71 1.83
CA GLU A 19 -18.16 -3.05 1.28
C GLU A 19 -17.81 -1.89 0.33
N GLN A 20 -16.54 -1.49 0.27
CA GLN A 20 -16.11 -0.37 -0.57
C GLN A 20 -15.83 -0.79 -2.01
N PRO A 21 -16.19 0.07 -2.98
CA PRO A 21 -15.84 -0.16 -4.37
C PRO A 21 -14.32 -0.08 -4.56
N ASP A 22 -13.84 -0.78 -5.59
CA ASP A 22 -12.41 -0.98 -5.79
C ASP A 22 -11.64 0.32 -6.10
N ASP A 23 -12.28 1.27 -6.80
CA ASP A 23 -11.73 2.60 -7.08
C ASP A 23 -11.50 3.42 -5.80
N GLN A 24 -12.41 3.33 -4.82
CA GLN A 24 -12.27 3.96 -3.52
C GLN A 24 -11.12 3.36 -2.72
N VAL A 25 -11.00 2.02 -2.72
CA VAL A 25 -9.88 1.30 -2.08
C VAL A 25 -8.55 1.69 -2.71
N ASP A 26 -8.51 1.81 -4.04
CA ASP A 26 -7.31 2.19 -4.78
C ASP A 26 -6.89 3.62 -4.42
N ALA A 27 -7.83 4.57 -4.38
CA ALA A 27 -7.59 5.94 -3.96
C ALA A 27 -6.99 6.02 -2.55
N TRP A 28 -7.62 5.36 -1.58
CA TRP A 28 -7.11 5.35 -0.19
C TRP A 28 -5.76 4.66 -0.06
N ALA A 29 -5.52 3.58 -0.81
CA ALA A 29 -4.21 2.92 -0.79
C ALA A 29 -3.11 3.84 -1.34
N MET A 30 -3.38 4.59 -2.42
CA MET A 30 -2.44 5.57 -2.96
C MET A 30 -2.13 6.70 -1.98
N GLU A 31 -3.16 7.24 -1.32
CA GLU A 31 -3.01 8.27 -0.28
C GLU A 31 -2.20 7.75 0.91
N LEU A 32 -2.54 6.56 1.42
CA LEU A 32 -1.83 5.96 2.56
C LEU A 32 -0.36 5.67 2.24
N LEU A 33 -0.05 5.15 1.05
CA LEU A 33 1.32 4.92 0.61
C LEU A 33 2.14 6.22 0.65
N ARG A 34 1.56 7.32 0.16
CA ARG A 34 2.18 8.65 0.18
C ARG A 34 2.37 9.12 1.62
N ASP A 35 1.34 9.09 2.45
CA ASP A 35 1.38 9.64 3.80
C ASP A 35 2.32 8.87 4.72
N LEU A 36 2.30 7.53 4.64
CA LEU A 36 3.26 6.70 5.36
C LEU A 36 4.69 6.97 4.91
N SER A 37 4.92 7.23 3.61
CA SER A 37 6.27 7.51 3.11
C SER A 37 6.84 8.81 3.70
N ILE A 38 5.97 9.82 3.91
CA ILE A 38 6.35 11.09 4.54
C ILE A 38 6.61 10.89 6.04
N ARG A 39 5.75 10.14 6.73
CA ARG A 39 5.79 10.00 8.21
C ARG A 39 6.80 8.96 8.70
N ARG A 40 6.98 7.87 7.96
CA ARG A 40 7.76 6.68 8.37
C ARG A 40 8.91 6.35 7.42
N GLY A 41 8.98 6.99 6.26
CA GLY A 41 9.98 6.73 5.23
C GLY A 41 9.61 5.58 4.30
N VAL A 42 10.17 5.60 3.09
CA VAL A 42 9.85 4.64 2.01
C VAL A 42 10.11 3.19 2.39
N ARG A 43 11.26 2.89 3.04
CA ARG A 43 11.61 1.51 3.44
C ARG A 43 10.46 0.85 4.19
N ARG A 44 9.92 1.54 5.20
CA ARG A 44 8.85 1.03 6.03
C ARG A 44 7.57 0.76 5.23
N VAL A 45 7.22 1.67 4.30
CA VAL A 45 6.07 1.49 3.42
C VAL A 45 6.20 0.25 2.56
N LEU A 46 7.38 0.02 1.98
CA LEU A 46 7.62 -1.13 1.12
C LEU A 46 7.57 -2.44 1.91
N GLU A 47 8.12 -2.47 3.13
CA GLU A 47 8.00 -3.61 4.04
C GLU A 47 6.54 -3.94 4.36
N ASP A 48 5.76 -2.95 4.78
CA ASP A 48 4.36 -3.14 5.16
C ASP A 48 3.50 -3.53 3.96
N PHE A 49 3.75 -2.94 2.78
CA PHE A 49 3.09 -3.31 1.54
C PHE A 49 3.42 -4.75 1.12
N MET A 50 4.71 -5.12 1.08
CA MET A 50 5.14 -6.48 0.74
C MET A 50 4.54 -7.51 1.69
N LYS A 51 4.53 -7.22 3.00
CA LYS A 51 3.92 -8.08 4.01
C LYS A 51 2.41 -8.24 3.81
N ALA A 52 1.68 -7.15 3.59
CA ALA A 52 0.23 -7.18 3.42
C ALA A 52 -0.21 -7.83 2.09
N ALA A 53 0.56 -7.59 1.02
CA ALA A 53 0.33 -8.18 -0.29
C ALA A 53 0.90 -9.61 -0.41
N ALA A 54 1.64 -10.08 0.60
CA ALA A 54 2.33 -11.37 0.61
C ALA A 54 3.21 -11.57 -0.63
N ILE A 55 4.04 -10.57 -0.95
CA ILE A 55 4.97 -10.60 -2.09
C ILE A 55 6.41 -10.32 -1.64
N GLY A 56 7.37 -10.80 -2.43
CA GLY A 56 8.81 -10.54 -2.22
C GLY A 56 9.36 -9.34 -3.02
N PRO A 57 10.63 -8.96 -2.81
CA PRO A 57 11.24 -7.80 -3.49
C PRO A 57 11.23 -7.88 -5.02
N ARG A 58 11.48 -9.07 -5.60
CA ARG A 58 11.42 -9.26 -7.07
C ARG A 58 10.02 -9.12 -7.63
N GLU A 59 9.02 -9.51 -6.86
CA GLU A 59 7.61 -9.36 -7.24
C GLU A 59 7.17 -7.91 -7.08
N LEU A 60 7.66 -7.20 -6.06
CA LEU A 60 7.46 -5.77 -5.89
C LEU A 60 8.01 -4.99 -7.10
N GLU A 61 9.21 -5.32 -7.59
CA GLU A 61 9.79 -4.72 -8.81
C GLU A 61 8.88 -4.92 -10.03
N ARG A 62 8.35 -6.14 -10.22
CA ARG A 62 7.40 -6.45 -11.31
C ARG A 62 6.10 -5.67 -11.17
N VAL A 63 5.54 -5.60 -9.95
CA VAL A 63 4.35 -4.82 -9.62
C VAL A 63 4.59 -3.34 -9.92
N PHE A 64 5.72 -2.80 -9.51
CA PHE A 64 6.11 -1.41 -9.75
C PHE A 64 6.20 -1.09 -11.25
N ALA A 65 6.86 -1.97 -12.01
CA ALA A 65 6.98 -1.86 -13.47
C ALA A 65 5.61 -1.95 -14.17
N ALA A 66 4.79 -2.93 -13.80
CA ALA A 66 3.46 -3.13 -14.36
C ALA A 66 2.50 -1.97 -14.03
N GLY A 67 2.73 -1.28 -12.92
CA GLY A 67 2.01 -0.06 -12.54
C GLY A 67 2.33 1.16 -13.40
N GLY A 68 3.29 1.05 -14.33
CA GLY A 68 3.69 2.11 -15.26
C GLY A 68 4.95 2.88 -14.86
N CYS A 69 5.63 2.47 -13.77
CA CYS A 69 6.84 3.15 -13.32
C CYS A 69 8.12 2.54 -13.94
N PRO A 70 9.16 3.33 -14.26
CA PRO A 70 10.35 2.82 -14.92
C PRO A 70 11.18 1.89 -14.00
N PRO A 71 11.46 0.64 -14.40
CA PRO A 71 12.26 -0.30 -13.59
C PRO A 71 13.67 0.23 -13.28
N SER A 72 14.23 1.08 -14.14
CA SER A 72 15.54 1.71 -13.94
C SER A 72 15.63 2.64 -12.73
N THR A 73 14.50 2.99 -12.13
CA THR A 73 14.45 3.82 -10.90
C THR A 73 14.43 2.98 -9.62
N VAL A 74 14.34 1.65 -9.74
CA VAL A 74 14.43 0.72 -8.61
C VAL A 74 15.88 0.56 -8.19
N GLY A 75 16.13 0.62 -6.88
CA GLY A 75 17.44 0.41 -6.30
C GLY A 75 17.39 -0.56 -5.13
N PHE A 76 18.57 -0.89 -4.59
CA PHE A 76 18.73 -1.72 -3.42
C PHE A 76 19.68 -1.06 -2.43
N THR A 77 19.42 -1.24 -1.13
CA THR A 77 20.38 -0.87 -0.08
C THR A 77 21.53 -1.87 -0.03
N ASP A 78 22.60 -1.55 0.70
CA ASP A 78 23.73 -2.49 0.92
C ASP A 78 23.29 -3.81 1.59
N ALA A 79 22.18 -3.77 2.34
CA ALA A 79 21.57 -4.96 2.95
C ALA A 79 20.66 -5.75 1.99
N GLY A 80 20.52 -5.31 0.74
CA GLY A 80 19.67 -5.94 -0.28
C GLY A 80 18.19 -5.59 -0.16
N GLU A 81 17.82 -4.54 0.58
CA GLU A 81 16.43 -4.08 0.69
C GLU A 81 16.06 -3.26 -0.54
N ILE A 82 14.90 -3.54 -1.14
CA ILE A 82 14.41 -2.80 -2.30
C ILE A 82 14.01 -1.36 -1.94
N MET A 83 14.30 -0.42 -2.83
CA MET A 83 13.94 0.99 -2.71
C MET A 83 13.39 1.51 -4.04
N VAL A 84 12.38 2.38 -3.96
CA VAL A 84 11.79 3.08 -5.11
C VAL A 84 11.58 4.55 -4.76
N PRO A 85 11.45 5.46 -5.74
CA PRO A 85 11.13 6.86 -5.45
C PRO A 85 9.79 6.99 -4.72
N ALA A 86 9.74 7.79 -3.65
CA ALA A 86 8.51 7.99 -2.87
C ALA A 86 7.33 8.49 -3.73
N VAL A 87 7.62 9.39 -4.67
CA VAL A 87 6.63 9.96 -5.61
C VAL A 87 6.00 8.90 -6.53
N SER A 88 6.66 7.76 -6.70
CA SER A 88 6.25 6.67 -7.58
C SER A 88 5.49 5.55 -6.86
N LEU A 89 5.29 5.65 -5.54
CA LEU A 89 4.63 4.59 -4.76
C LEU A 89 3.20 4.31 -5.23
N HIS A 90 2.50 5.28 -5.83
CA HIS A 90 1.17 5.08 -6.41
C HIS A 90 1.14 3.96 -7.46
N CYS A 91 2.26 3.68 -8.14
CA CYS A 91 2.35 2.62 -9.16
C CYS A 91 2.11 1.22 -8.54
N LEU A 92 2.32 1.04 -7.24
CA LEU A 92 2.08 -0.24 -6.59
C LEU A 92 0.59 -0.64 -6.62
N VAL A 93 -0.33 0.33 -6.66
CA VAL A 93 -1.78 0.09 -6.66
C VAL A 93 -2.23 -0.44 -8.03
N SER A 94 -1.96 0.27 -9.12
CA SER A 94 -2.25 -0.22 -10.48
C SER A 94 -1.45 -1.48 -10.80
N GLY A 95 -0.22 -1.57 -10.32
CA GLY A 95 0.65 -2.72 -10.44
C GLY A 95 0.03 -3.98 -9.85
N ILE A 96 -0.34 -3.97 -8.57
CA ILE A 96 -0.87 -5.18 -7.91
C ILE A 96 -2.23 -5.59 -8.50
N ARG A 97 -3.05 -4.61 -8.93
CA ARG A 97 -4.30 -4.83 -9.66
C ARG A 97 -4.08 -5.58 -10.97
N SER A 98 -3.02 -5.25 -11.71
CA SER A 98 -2.71 -5.89 -12.99
C SER A 98 -2.06 -7.27 -12.84
N GLN A 99 -1.23 -7.47 -11.81
CA GLN A 99 -0.39 -8.66 -11.67
C GLN A 99 -1.07 -9.80 -10.91
N THR A 100 -2.17 -9.53 -10.21
CA THR A 100 -2.84 -10.52 -9.35
C THR A 100 -4.36 -10.45 -9.51
N THR A 101 -5.02 -11.61 -9.53
CA THR A 101 -6.49 -11.68 -9.59
C THR A 101 -7.15 -11.22 -8.30
N ASP A 102 -6.41 -11.20 -7.18
CA ASP A 102 -6.87 -10.79 -5.86
C ASP A 102 -6.27 -9.44 -5.40
N GLY A 103 -5.81 -8.61 -6.33
CA GLY A 103 -5.14 -7.33 -6.03
C GLY A 103 -5.95 -6.41 -5.10
N GLY A 104 -7.25 -6.30 -5.31
CA GLY A 104 -8.14 -5.52 -4.43
C GLY A 104 -8.18 -6.04 -3.00
N LYS A 105 -8.17 -7.37 -2.82
CA LYS A 105 -8.11 -7.99 -1.48
C LYS A 105 -6.78 -7.68 -0.79
N ARG A 106 -5.67 -7.68 -1.53
CA ARG A 106 -4.34 -7.32 -1.00
C ARG A 106 -4.26 -5.85 -0.58
N LEU A 107 -4.89 -4.95 -1.35
CA LEU A 107 -4.97 -3.53 -0.99
C LEU A 107 -5.84 -3.30 0.26
N ARG A 108 -6.99 -3.97 0.38
CA ARG A 108 -7.80 -3.95 1.61
C ARG A 108 -7.01 -4.45 2.82
N ARG A 109 -6.24 -5.53 2.68
CA ARG A 109 -5.32 -6.02 3.74
C ARG A 109 -4.27 -4.98 4.10
N PHE A 110 -3.70 -4.28 3.12
CA PHE A 110 -2.71 -3.23 3.37
C PHE A 110 -3.32 -2.07 4.17
N LEU A 111 -4.50 -1.60 3.78
CA LEU A 111 -5.24 -0.58 4.52
C LEU A 111 -5.57 -1.04 5.96
N ALA A 112 -6.11 -2.25 6.12
CA ALA A 112 -6.45 -2.80 7.43
C ALA A 112 -5.22 -2.98 8.34
N ALA A 113 -4.10 -3.47 7.80
CA ALA A 113 -2.86 -3.66 8.55
C ALA A 113 -2.27 -2.33 9.06
N ASN A 114 -2.61 -1.22 8.41
CA ASN A 114 -2.14 0.12 8.75
C ASN A 114 -3.25 0.98 9.38
N PHE A 115 -4.32 0.38 9.91
CA PHE A 115 -5.44 1.09 10.54
C PHE A 115 -5.01 2.15 11.56
N LEU A 116 -4.06 1.81 12.44
CA LEU A 116 -3.55 2.74 13.45
C LEU A 116 -2.86 3.96 12.84
N GLU A 117 -2.31 3.83 11.64
CA GLU A 117 -1.67 4.95 10.94
C GLU A 117 -2.69 5.83 10.20
N ILE A 118 -3.89 5.31 9.92
CA ILE A 118 -5.03 6.05 9.34
C ILE A 118 -5.76 6.84 10.42
N ALA A 119 -5.80 6.32 11.66
CA ALA A 119 -6.47 6.94 12.80
C ALA A 119 -5.86 8.29 13.26
N TYR A 120 -4.71 8.69 12.69
CA TYR A 120 -4.03 9.96 12.96
C TYR A 120 -4.15 10.97 11.80
N ILE A 121 -5.07 10.75 10.86
CA ILE A 121 -5.44 11.70 9.79
C ILE A 121 -6.57 12.61 10.28
#